data_AF-A0A2V6DPS3-F1
#
_entry.id   AF-A0A2V6DPS3-F1
#
_cell.length_a   1.000
_cell.length_b   1.000
_cell.length_c   1.000
_cell.angle_alpha   90.00
_cell.angle_beta   90.00
_cell.angle_gamma   90.00
#
_symmetry.space_group_name_H-M   'P 1'
#
loop_
_entity.id
_entity.type
_entity.pdbx_description
1 polymer ?
#
loop_
_entity_poly.entity_id
_entity_poly.type
_entity_poly.pdbx_seq_one_letter_code
_entity_poly.pdbx_strand_id
1 'polypeptide(L)'
;MTPALIDAGLGRKEEAIREGRRASELTPVAKDAMNGANIMQFLGVIYAWTGEKDLAIEQIATTLQVASGLNYGELRLHPFWDSLRGDPRFEKLVEEAKKPVALK
;
A
#
# COMPACT_ATOMS: atom_id res chain seq x y z
N MET A 1 -6.32 -2.44 -12.45
CA MET A 1 -7.11 -1.50 -11.64
C MET A 1 -8.31 -2.26 -11.10
N THR A 2 -8.32 -2.56 -9.80
CA THR A 2 -9.37 -3.39 -9.16
C THR A 2 -10.59 -2.55 -8.78
N PRO A 3 -11.80 -3.14 -8.71
CA PRO A 3 -13.05 -2.45 -8.31
C PRO A 3 -12.92 -1.66 -6.99
N ALA A 4 -12.19 -2.22 -6.02
CA ALA A 4 -11.92 -1.60 -4.73
C ALA A 4 -11.27 -0.19 -4.80
N LEU A 5 -10.48 0.13 -5.82
CA LEU A 5 -9.92 1.49 -5.99
C LEU A 5 -10.98 2.50 -6.43
N ILE A 6 -11.94 2.06 -7.24
CA ILE A 6 -13.07 2.88 -7.70
C ILE A 6 -14.01 3.15 -6.51
N ASP A 7 -14.27 2.14 -5.68
CA ASP A 7 -15.11 2.28 -4.50
C ASP A 7 -14.48 3.14 -3.39
N ALA A 8 -13.15 3.05 -3.21
CA ALA A 8 -12.43 3.96 -2.32
C ALA A 8 -12.53 5.41 -2.80
N GLY A 9 -12.43 5.66 -4.11
CA GLY A 9 -12.62 6.98 -4.71
C GLY A 9 -14.06 7.50 -4.64
N LEU A 10 -15.06 6.62 -4.53
CA LEU A 10 -16.48 6.95 -4.41
C LEU A 10 -16.96 7.08 -2.95
N GLY A 11 -16.06 6.98 -1.97
CA GLY A 11 -16.40 7.11 -0.54
C GLY A 11 -17.00 5.85 0.09
N ARG A 12 -17.06 4.72 -0.64
CA ARG A 12 -17.52 3.41 -0.13
C ARG A 12 -16.38 2.70 0.62
N LYS A 13 -15.94 3.33 1.70
CA LYS A 13 -14.77 2.96 2.52
C LYS A 13 -14.77 1.50 2.97
N GLU A 14 -15.85 1.05 3.60
CA GLU A 14 -15.92 -0.27 4.24
C GLU A 14 -15.88 -1.42 3.23
N GLU A 15 -16.48 -1.20 2.06
CA GLU A 15 -16.53 -2.16 0.96
C GLU A 15 -15.16 -2.28 0.28
N ALA A 16 -14.53 -1.15 -0.05
CA ALA A 16 -13.19 -1.12 -0.63
C ALA A 16 -12.15 -1.81 0.27
N ILE A 17 -12.20 -1.57 1.58
CA ILE A 17 -11.30 -2.21 2.54
C ILE A 17 -11.56 -3.72 2.62
N ARG A 18 -12.84 -4.14 2.68
CA ARG A 18 -13.21 -5.56 2.74
C ARG A 18 -12.74 -6.31 1.50
N GLU A 19 -12.94 -5.73 0.32
CA GLU A 19 -12.49 -6.30 -0.95
C GLU A 19 -10.96 -6.36 -1.05
N GLY A 20 -10.27 -5.30 -0.65
CA GLY A 20 -8.80 -5.27 -0.65
C GLY A 20 -8.19 -6.34 0.26
N ARG A 21 -8.74 -6.52 1.47
CA ARG A 21 -8.30 -7.60 2.38
C ARG A 21 -8.56 -8.98 1.79
N ARG A 22 -9.75 -9.21 1.25
CA ARG A 22 -10.09 -10.51 0.64
C ARG A 22 -9.21 -10.83 -0.56
N ALA A 23 -8.88 -9.84 -1.39
CA ALA A 23 -7.93 -10.02 -2.48
C ALA A 23 -6.54 -10.43 -1.99
N SER A 24 -6.07 -9.83 -0.89
CA SER A 24 -4.77 -10.15 -0.27
C SER A 24 -4.75 -11.55 0.33
N GLU A 25 -5.87 -12.04 0.88
CA GLU A 25 -5.99 -13.41 1.41
C GLU A 25 -6.05 -14.46 0.30
N LEU A 26 -6.73 -14.15 -0.82
CA LEU A 26 -6.90 -15.08 -1.94
C LEU A 26 -5.66 -15.22 -2.82
N THR A 27 -4.80 -14.18 -2.84
CA THR A 27 -3.55 -14.17 -3.59
C THR A 27 -2.38 -13.90 -2.66
N PRO A 28 -1.96 -14.89 -1.83
CA PRO A 28 -0.77 -14.73 -1.02
C PRO A 28 0.44 -14.47 -1.91
N VAL A 29 1.34 -13.57 -1.50
CA VAL A 29 2.64 -13.32 -2.16
C VAL A 29 3.41 -14.63 -2.37
N ALA A 30 3.24 -15.61 -1.48
CA ALA A 30 3.85 -16.94 -1.59
C ALA A 30 3.36 -17.76 -2.81
N LYS A 31 2.18 -17.44 -3.37
CA LYS A 31 1.56 -18.18 -4.48
C LYS A 31 1.73 -17.47 -5.83
N ASP A 32 1.70 -16.14 -5.82
CA ASP A 32 1.99 -15.28 -6.97
C ASP A 32 2.63 -13.99 -6.44
N ALA A 33 3.97 -13.96 -6.42
CA ALA A 33 4.72 -12.87 -5.81
C ALA A 33 4.44 -11.51 -6.49
N MET A 34 4.22 -11.52 -7.81
CA MET A 34 3.98 -10.31 -8.58
C MET A 34 2.58 -9.75 -8.35
N ASN A 35 1.53 -10.60 -8.43
CA ASN A 35 0.17 -10.12 -8.17
C ASN A 35 -0.08 -9.85 -6.68
N GLY A 36 0.48 -10.67 -5.78
CA GLY A 36 0.37 -10.47 -4.34
C GLY A 36 0.99 -9.14 -3.90
N ALA A 37 2.17 -8.79 -4.41
CA ALA A 37 2.81 -7.50 -4.14
C ALA A 37 1.99 -6.30 -4.64
N ASN A 38 1.38 -6.41 -5.83
CA ASN A 38 0.51 -5.37 -6.36
C ASN A 38 -0.77 -5.20 -5.51
N ILE A 39 -1.37 -6.29 -5.05
CA ILE A 39 -2.56 -6.26 -4.20
C ILE A 39 -2.25 -5.62 -2.84
N MET A 40 -1.08 -5.93 -2.26
CA MET A 40 -0.62 -5.30 -1.01
C MET A 40 -0.43 -3.79 -1.17
N GLN A 41 0.15 -3.35 -2.29
CA GLN A 41 0.29 -1.92 -2.59
C GLN A 41 -1.07 -1.24 -2.72
N PHE A 42 -2.02 -1.84 -3.45
CA PHE A 42 -3.37 -1.28 -3.61
C PHE A 42 -4.13 -1.21 -2.29
N LEU A 43 -3.96 -2.17 -1.39
CA LEU A 43 -4.55 -2.11 -0.06
C LEU A 43 -4.03 -0.91 0.75
N GLY A 44 -2.72 -0.62 0.65
CA GLY A 44 -2.13 0.58 1.26
C GLY A 44 -2.74 1.87 0.73
N VAL A 45 -2.97 1.95 -0.58
CA VAL A 45 -3.64 3.10 -1.21
C VAL A 45 -5.08 3.24 -0.71
N ILE A 46 -5.83 2.14 -0.63
CA ILE A 46 -7.21 2.15 -0.11
C ILE A 46 -7.24 2.69 1.32
N TYR A 47 -6.34 2.26 2.20
CA TYR A 47 -6.24 2.80 3.55
C TYR A 47 -5.90 4.29 3.58
N ALA A 48 -4.95 4.72 2.74
CA ALA A 48 -4.57 6.13 2.66
C ALA A 48 -5.74 7.01 2.19
N TRP A 49 -6.52 6.56 1.21
CA TRP A 49 -7.66 7.28 0.64
C TRP A 49 -8.87 7.30 1.56
N THR A 50 -9.05 6.26 2.37
CA THR A 50 -10.17 6.15 3.32
C THR A 50 -9.88 6.77 4.70
N GLY A 51 -8.71 7.39 4.85
CA GLY A 51 -8.27 8.06 6.08
C GLY A 51 -7.74 7.14 7.17
N GLU A 52 -7.59 5.84 6.89
CA GLU A 52 -7.03 4.84 7.80
C GLU A 52 -5.50 4.93 7.83
N LYS A 53 -4.97 6.05 8.32
CA LYS A 53 -3.54 6.38 8.24
C LYS A 53 -2.64 5.34 8.89
N ASP A 54 -3.04 4.83 10.07
CA ASP A 54 -2.26 3.84 10.80
C ASP A 54 -2.13 2.53 10.00
N LEU A 55 -3.24 2.04 9.46
CA LEU A 55 -3.27 0.84 8.61
C LEU A 55 -2.49 1.05 7.31
N ALA A 56 -2.58 2.25 6.71
CA ALA A 56 -1.83 2.58 5.51
C ALA A 56 -0.32 2.51 5.75
N ILE A 57 0.15 3.09 6.85
CA ILE A 57 1.58 3.11 7.22
C ILE A 57 2.09 1.69 7.50
N GLU A 58 1.34 0.88 8.24
CA GLU A 58 1.70 -0.53 8.49
C GLU A 58 1.77 -1.35 7.20
N GLN A 59 0.80 -1.14 6.30
CA GLN A 59 0.75 -1.82 5.01
C GLN A 59 1.92 -1.41 4.10
N ILE A 60 2.30 -0.13 4.08
CA ILE A 60 3.48 0.35 3.34
C ILE A 60 4.76 -0.29 3.88
N ALA A 61 4.94 -0.32 5.20
CA ALA A 61 6.11 -0.94 5.83
C ALA A 61 6.25 -2.42 5.43
N THR A 62 5.14 -3.15 5.43
CA THR A 62 5.12 -4.56 5.02
C THR A 62 5.41 -4.73 3.53
N THR A 63 4.85 -3.86 2.70
CA THR A 63 5.02 -3.90 1.24
C THR A 63 6.46 -3.59 0.81
N LEU A 64 7.18 -2.72 1.54
CA LEU A 64 8.60 -2.42 1.32
C LEU A 64 9.54 -3.58 1.66
N GLN A 65 9.13 -4.53 2.52
CA GLN A 65 9.92 -5.72 2.85
C GLN A 65 9.80 -6.82 1.80
N VAL A 66 8.78 -6.73 0.94
CA VAL A 66 8.56 -7.67 -0.16
C VAL A 66 9.11 -7.05 -1.45
N ALA A 67 9.63 -7.87 -2.35
CA ALA A 67 9.97 -7.43 -3.71
C ALA A 67 8.68 -6.99 -4.44
N SER A 68 8.33 -5.72 -4.27
CA SER A 68 7.14 -5.06 -4.83
C SER A 68 7.54 -3.90 -5.72
N GLY A 69 6.57 -3.33 -6.45
CA GLY A 69 6.77 -2.11 -7.21
C GLY A 69 6.92 -0.85 -6.35
N LEU A 70 6.62 -0.94 -5.05
CA LEU A 70 6.65 0.20 -4.14
C LEU A 70 8.09 0.56 -3.78
N ASN A 71 8.49 1.78 -4.13
CA ASN A 71 9.85 2.28 -3.94
C ASN A 71 9.85 3.74 -3.48
N TYR A 72 11.03 4.30 -3.21
CA TYR A 72 11.18 5.69 -2.78
C TYR A 72 10.48 6.70 -3.71
N GLY A 73 10.61 6.54 -5.03
CA GLY A 73 10.00 7.44 -6.01
C GLY A 73 8.48 7.42 -5.93
N GLU A 74 7.90 6.22 -5.83
CA GLU A 74 6.45 6.05 -5.65
C GLU A 74 5.95 6.71 -4.36
N LEU A 75 6.61 6.46 -3.22
CA LEU A 75 6.20 7.05 -1.95
C LEU A 75 6.36 8.58 -1.92
N ARG A 76 7.41 9.10 -2.57
CA ARG A 76 7.72 10.53 -2.55
C ARG A 76 6.85 11.33 -3.52
N LEU A 77 6.60 10.81 -4.72
CA LEU A 77 6.02 11.58 -5.83
C LEU A 77 4.55 11.25 -6.10
N HIS A 78 4.11 10.01 -5.85
CA HIS A 78 2.78 9.59 -6.25
C HIS A 78 1.70 10.23 -5.37
N PRO A 79 0.63 10.83 -5.94
CA PRO A 79 -0.44 11.50 -5.17
C PRO A 79 -1.27 10.56 -4.28
N PHE A 80 -1.05 9.25 -4.37
CA PHE A 80 -1.78 8.28 -3.54
C PHE A 80 -1.50 8.46 -2.05
N TRP A 81 -0.32 8.98 -1.73
CA TRP A 81 0.19 9.11 -0.38
C TRP A 81 0.07 10.53 0.18
N ASP A 82 -0.56 11.44 -0.56
CA ASP A 82 -0.69 12.85 -0.16
C ASP A 82 -1.33 13.01 1.22
N SER A 83 -2.28 12.13 1.58
CA SER A 83 -2.95 12.14 2.89
C SER A 83 -2.04 11.72 4.06
N LEU A 84 -0.94 11.04 3.78
CA LEU A 84 0.05 10.56 4.76
C LEU A 84 1.23 11.52 4.91
N ARG A 85 1.43 12.46 3.97
CA ARG A 85 2.51 13.45 4.03
C ARG A 85 2.37 14.31 5.28
N GLY A 86 3.50 14.54 5.95
CA GLY A 86 3.54 15.23 7.24
C GLY A 86 3.35 14.32 8.47
N ASP A 87 3.00 13.04 8.30
CA ASP A 87 3.12 12.07 9.39
C ASP A 87 4.60 11.64 9.54
N PRO A 88 5.23 11.83 10.72
CA PRO A 88 6.64 11.47 10.93
C PRO A 88 6.95 9.99 10.64
N ARG A 89 5.97 9.09 10.84
CA ARG A 89 6.14 7.65 10.59
C ARG A 89 6.20 7.37 9.09
N PHE A 90 5.39 8.07 8.30
CA PHE A 90 5.42 7.97 6.83
C PHE A 90 6.73 8.51 6.27
N GLU A 91 7.19 9.68 6.72
CA GLU A 91 8.46 10.26 6.26
C GLU A 91 9.65 9.34 6.61
N LYS A 92 9.61 8.65 7.76
CA LYS A 92 10.61 7.63 8.10
C LYS A 92 10.63 6.48 7.09
N LEU A 93 9.46 5.97 6.68
CA LEU A 93 9.36 4.90 5.68
C LEU A 93 9.85 5.36 4.29
N VAL A 94 9.58 6.61 3.92
CA VAL A 94 10.11 7.23 2.70
C VAL A 94 11.64 7.22 2.73
N GLU A 95 12.26 7.62 3.84
CA GLU A 95 13.72 7.60 3.98
C GLU A 95 14.29 6.17 3.99
N GLU A 96 13.61 5.22 4.62
CA GLU A 96 14.01 3.80 4.61
C GLU A 96 13.95 3.20 3.20
N ALA A 97 12.98 3.59 2.38
CA ALA A 97 12.84 3.14 1.00
C ALA A 97 13.97 3.63 0.07
N LYS A 98 14.82 4.57 0.50
CA LYS A 98 16.06 4.93 -0.23
C LYS A 98 17.12 3.84 -0.16
N LYS A 99 17.07 2.99 0.87
CA LYS A 99 18.04 1.92 1.07
C LYS A 99 17.69 0.77 0.13
N PRO A 100 18.67 0.17 -0.56
CA PRO A 100 18.40 -0.99 -1.39
C PRO A 100 17.82 -2.11 -0.52
N VAL A 101 16.72 -2.71 -0.97
CA VAL A 101 16.11 -3.87 -0.32
C VAL A 101 17.17 -4.97 -0.28
N ALA A 102 17.53 -5.42 0.92
CA ALA A 102 18.48 -6.52 1.08
C ALA A 102 17.82 -7.81 0.58
N LEU A 103 18.11 -8.18 -0.66
CA LEU A 103 17.75 -9.49 -1.21
C LEU A 103 18.50 -10.56 -0.40
N LYS A 104 17.77 -11.30 0.43
CA LYS A 104 18.26 -12.53 1.07
C LYS A 104 17.82 -13.74 0.25
#